data_AF-A0A2P6TLH7-F1
#
_entry.id   AF-A0A2P6TLH7-F1
#
_cell.length_a   1.000
_cell.length_b   1.000
_cell.length_c   1.000
_cell.angle_alpha   90.00
_cell.angle_beta   90.00
_cell.angle_gamma   90.00
#
_symmetry.space_group_name_H-M   'P 1'
#
loop_
_entity.id
_entity.type
_entity.pdbx_description
1 polymer ?
#
loop_
_entity_poly.entity_id
_entity_poly.type
_entity_poly.pdbx_seq_one_letter_code
_entity_poly.pdbx_strand_id
1 'polypeptide(L)' 'MGLVSNVVVQGVVTFVILGSLKRAGVIKVESRSIDNPGLRSVFEQGLAFGESVAAAGERIVNEFRKA' A
#
# COMPACT_ATOMS: atom_id res chain seq x y z
N MET A 1 7.98 -22.03 -10.19
CA MET A 1 6.93 -20.98 -10.05
C MET A 1 6.70 -20.51 -8.60
N GLY A 2 7.17 -21.20 -7.55
CA GLY A 2 6.86 -20.83 -6.15
C GLY A 2 7.55 -19.57 -5.61
N LEU A 3 8.84 -19.35 -5.91
CA LEU A 3 9.61 -18.22 -5.34
C LEU A 3 9.20 -16.85 -5.89
N VAL A 4 9.05 -16.73 -7.21
CA VAL A 4 8.68 -15.46 -7.86
C VAL A 4 7.29 -15.01 -7.42
N SER A 5 6.34 -15.94 -7.32
CA SER A 5 4.99 -15.66 -6.80
C SER A 5 5.04 -15.13 -5.37
N ASN A 6 5.86 -15.76 -4.51
CA ASN A 6 5.96 -15.36 -3.11
C ASN A 6 6.55 -13.94 -2.95
N VAL A 7 7.57 -13.60 -3.73
CA VAL A 7 8.17 -12.26 -3.73
C VAL A 7 7.17 -11.20 -4.19
N VAL A 8 6.40 -11.48 -5.24
CA VAL A 8 5.38 -10.55 -5.76
C VAL A 8 4.27 -10.35 -4.73
N VAL A 9 3.76 -11.43 -4.13
CA VAL A 9 2.72 -11.37 -3.09
C VAL A 9 3.21 -10.57 -1.88
N GLN A 10 4.43 -10.83 -1.42
CA GLN A 10 5.01 -10.07 -0.31
C GLN A 10 5.13 -8.58 -0.66
N GLY A 11 5.61 -8.25 -1.86
CA GLY A 11 5.69 -6.86 -2.32
C GLY A 11 4.33 -6.16 -2.29
N VAL A 12 3.28 -6.80 -2.81
CA VAL A 12 1.91 -6.27 -2.79
C VAL A 12 1.41 -6.07 -1.35
N VAL A 13 1.58 -7.07 -0.48
CA VAL A 13 1.17 -6.97 0.93
C VAL A 13 1.90 -5.83 1.64
N THR A 14 3.21 -5.68 1.40
CA THR A 14 4.00 -4.57 1.96
C THR A 14 3.46 -3.22 1.51
N PHE A 15 3.15 -3.05 0.23
CA PHE A 15 2.57 -1.79 -0.27
C PHE A 15 1.22 -1.48 0.37
N VAL A 16 0.37 -2.49 0.57
CA VAL A 16 -0.92 -2.31 1.26
C VAL A 16 -0.70 -1.84 2.70
N ILE A 17 0.20 -2.49 3.44
CA ILE A 17 0.51 -2.10 4.82
C ILE A 17 1.07 -0.68 4.87
N LEU A 18 2.07 -0.36 4.05
CA LEU A 18 2.70 0.96 4.02
C LEU A 18 1.69 2.06 3.63
N GLY A 19 0.86 1.82 2.61
CA GLY A 19 -0.20 2.75 2.22
C GLY A 19 -1.22 2.96 3.34
N SER A 20 -1.61 1.89 4.05
CA SER A 20 -2.52 1.98 5.19
C SER A 20 -1.94 2.80 6.34
N LEU A 21 -0.67 2.55 6.70
CA LEU A 21 0.02 3.29 7.76
C LEU A 21 0.23 4.76 7.41
N LYS A 22 0.54 5.05 6.14
CA LYS A 22 0.66 6.44 5.64
C LYS A 22 -0.69 7.16 5.73
N ARG A 23 -1.78 6.53 5.26
CA ARG A 23 -3.15 7.09 5.34
C ARG A 23 -3.58 7.36 6.77
N ALA A 24 -3.27 6.45 7.70
CA ALA A 24 -3.57 6.61 9.12
C ALA A 24 -2.70 7.68 9.81
N GLY A 25 -1.73 8.29 9.11
CA GLY A 25 -0.82 9.29 9.65
C GLY A 25 0.26 8.73 10.58
N VAL A 26 0.44 7.40 10.63
CA VAL A 26 1.42 6.72 11.49
C VAL A 26 2.84 6.90 10.96
N ILE A 27 3.00 6.90 9.63
CA ILE A 27 4.30 7.09 8.97
C ILE A 27 4.23 8.24 7.97
N LYS A 28 5.35 8.95 7.82
CA LYS A 28 5.58 9.88 6.70
C LYS A 28 6.51 9.21 5.70
N VAL A 29 6.12 9.24 4.43
CA VAL A 29 6.91 8.60 3.37
C VAL A 29 7.57 9.66 2.50
N GLU A 30 8.90 9.63 2.44
CA GLU A 30 9.72 10.57 1.67
C GLU A 30 10.22 9.93 0.38
N SER A 31 9.35 9.82 -0.62
CA SER A 31 9.67 9.20 -1.92
C SER A 31 10.84 9.88 -2.65
N ARG A 32 11.15 11.13 -2.29
CA ARG A 32 12.28 11.89 -2.86
C ARG A 32 13.65 11.30 -2.52
N SER A 33 13.74 10.47 -1.49
CA SER A 33 14.97 9.74 -1.13
C SER A 33 15.29 8.59 -2.10
N ILE A 34 14.35 8.21 -2.98
CA ILE A 34 14.58 7.20 -4.02
C ILE A 34 15.17 7.89 -5.24
N ASP A 35 16.48 7.79 -5.42
CA ASP A 35 17.21 8.47 -6.52
C ASP A 35 16.73 8.06 -7.92
N ASN A 36 16.34 6.79 -8.08
CA ASN A 36 15.85 6.29 -9.36
C ASN A 36 14.39 6.72 -9.61
N PRO A 37 14.10 7.48 -10.68
CA PRO A 37 12.76 8.02 -10.94
C PRO A 37 11.73 6.93 -11.28
N GLY A 38 12.15 5.84 -11.92
CA GLY A 38 11.27 4.71 -12.24
C GLY A 38 10.84 3.97 -10.97
N LEU A 39 11.79 3.64 -10.10
CA LEU A 39 11.49 3.01 -8.81
C LEU A 39 10.67 3.92 -7.91
N ARG A 40 10.93 5.23 -7.94
CA ARG A 40 10.13 6.23 -7.22
C ARG A 40 8.67 6.19 -7.68
N SER A 41 8.42 6.21 -8.99
CA SER A 41 7.07 6.14 -9.54
C SER A 41 6.37 4.83 -9.15
N VAL A 42 7.06 3.68 -9.25
CA VAL A 42 6.49 2.38 -8.85
C VAL A 42 6.14 2.37 -7.37
N PHE A 43 7.02 2.91 -6.53
CA PHE A 43 6.80 2.99 -5.09
C PHE A 43 5.62 3.92 -4.75
N GLU A 44 5.54 5.10 -5.37
CA GLU A 44 4.41 6.03 -5.19
C GLU A 44 3.07 5.42 -5.63
N GLN A 45 3.05 4.72 -6.76
CA GLN A 45 1.87 3.99 -7.24
C GLN A 45 1.48 2.86 -6.28
N GLY A 46 2.46 2.11 -5.77
CA GLY A 46 2.23 1.05 -4.79
C GLY A 46 1.63 1.59 -3.49
N LEU A 47 2.12 2.72 -2.98
CA LEU A 47 1.52 3.39 -1.82
C LEU A 47 0.09 3.84 -2.09
N ALA A 48 -0.16 4.50 -3.23
CA ALA A 48 -1.50 4.95 -3.61
C ALA A 48 -2.49 3.78 -3.74
N PHE A 49 -2.02 2.64 -4.27
CA PHE A 49 -2.79 1.39 -4.28
C PHE A 49 -3.13 0.94 -2.85
N GLY A 50 -2.14 0.90 -1.95
CA GLY A 50 -2.38 0.52 -0.54
C GLY A 50 -3.36 1.44 0.19
N GLU A 51 -3.28 2.76 -0.03
CA GLU A 51 -4.23 3.73 0.52
C GLU A 51 -5.67 3.47 0.01
N SER A 52 -5.81 3.13 -1.26
CA SER A 52 -7.10 2.83 -1.89
C SER A 52 -7.71 1.55 -1.32
N VAL A 53 -6.89 0.51 -1.12
CA VAL A 53 -7.31 -0.75 -0.48
C VAL A 53 -7.77 -0.50 0.96
N ALA A 54 -7.00 0.29 1.73
CA ALA A 54 -7.38 0.66 3.09
C ALA A 54 -8.73 1.40 3.13
N ALA A 55 -8.92 2.39 2.26
CA ALA A 55 -10.18 3.13 2.17
C ALA A 55 -11.37 2.24 1.79
N ALA A 56 -11.17 1.26 0.89
CA ALA A 56 -12.21 0.28 0.56
C ALA A 56 -12.51 -0.65 1.74
N GLY A 57 -11.49 -1.13 2.45
CA GLY A 57 -11.66 -1.95 3.66
C GLY A 57 -12.42 -1.22 4.77
N GLU A 58 -12.10 0.06 5.00
CA GLU A 58 -12.84 0.93 5.94
C GLU A 58 -14.33 1.03 5.57
N ARG A 59 -14.65 1.20 4.28
CA ARG A 59 -16.05 1.26 3.81
C ARG A 59 -16.79 -0.05 4.08
N ILE A 60 -16.18 -1.18 3.73
CA ILE A 60 -16.76 -2.51 3.95
C ILE A 60 -17.05 -2.73 5.44
N VAL A 61 -16.07 -2.49 6.31
CA VAL A 61 -16.25 -2.64 7.77
C VAL A 61 -17.34 -1.72 8.30
N ASN A 62 -17.43 -0.49 7.79
CA ASN A 62 -18.48 0.44 8.19
C ASN A 62 -19.88 0.04 7.70
N GLU A 63 -19.98 -0.62 6.54
CA GLU A 63 -21.24 -1.21 6.07
C GLU A 63 -21.68 -2.36 6.98
N PHE A 64 -20.76 -3.27 7.33
CA PHE A 64 -21.05 -4.38 8.24
C PHE A 64 -21.33 -3.95 9.67
N ARG A 65 -20.72 -2.86 10.16
CA ARG A 65 -21.01 -2.31 11.49
C ARG A 65 -22.38 -1.65 11.62
N LYS A 66 -23.02 -1.29 10.50
CA LYS A 66 -24.34 -0.65 10.47
C LYS A 66 -25.48 -1.67 10.31
N ALA A 67 -25.18 -2.92 9.98
CA ALA A 67 -26.13 -4.03 9.89
C ALA A 67 -26.29 -4.71 11.26
#